data_AF-A0AAW8JC79-F1
#
_entry.id   AF-A0AAW8JC79-F1
#
_cell.length_a   1.000
_cell.length_b   1.000
_cell.length_c   1.000
_cell.angle_alpha   90.00
_cell.angle_beta   90.00
_cell.angle_gamma   90.00
#
_symmetry.space_group_name_H-M   'P 1'
#
loop_
_entity.id
_entity.type
_entity.pdbx_description
1 polymer ?
#
loop_
_entity_poly.entity_id
_entity_poly.type
_entity_poly.pdbx_seq_one_letter_code
_entity_poly.pdbx_strand_id
1 'polypeptide(L)'
;MKSIILFFGLLMSGYLFAQPAVKFDHTGIQKGAYTETCYHNPCSVARVQSFKQLKQTHTQSNIELTLIGGSKAWESQKIDWNKQPHKVQVFCSITHPMVQVGRQKTLLPINDGFGVPGALMVDAELYLQACHNFHSSVQKAAEIYGYDVKDEE
;
A
#
# COMPACT_ATOMS: atom_id res chain seq x y z
N MET A 1 22.12 -23.93 61.69
CA MET A 1 21.42 -22.97 60.82
C MET A 1 21.43 -23.53 59.40
N LYS A 2 20.26 -23.88 58.85
CA LYS A 2 20.10 -24.36 57.47
C LYS A 2 19.34 -23.28 56.70
N SER A 3 20.03 -22.56 55.81
CA SER A 3 19.41 -21.59 54.92
C SER A 3 18.79 -22.31 53.72
N ILE A 4 17.47 -22.22 53.61
CA ILE A 4 16.70 -22.64 52.45
C ILE A 4 16.74 -21.48 51.45
N ILE A 5 17.39 -21.68 50.31
CA ILE A 5 17.39 -20.74 49.19
C ILE A 5 16.13 -21.00 48.37
N LEU A 6 15.15 -20.10 48.45
CA LEU A 6 13.97 -20.08 47.60
C LEU A 6 14.33 -19.40 46.28
N PHE A 7 14.50 -20.19 45.21
CA PHE A 7 14.55 -19.68 43.84
C PHE A 7 13.13 -19.26 43.41
N PHE A 8 12.86 -17.96 43.50
CA PHE A 8 11.68 -17.36 42.88
C PHE A 8 11.93 -17.27 41.36
N GLY A 9 11.46 -18.27 40.62
CA GLY A 9 11.46 -18.25 39.16
C GLY A 9 10.48 -17.19 38.66
N LEU A 10 11.00 -16.05 38.21
CA LEU A 10 10.24 -15.06 37.46
C LEU A 10 9.87 -15.65 36.09
N LEU A 11 8.65 -16.14 35.96
CA LEU A 11 8.01 -16.39 34.67
C LEU A 11 7.75 -15.05 34.00
N MET A 12 8.72 -14.57 33.21
CA MET A 12 8.50 -13.51 32.23
C MET A 12 7.55 -14.05 31.15
N SER A 13 6.24 -13.97 31.41
CA SER A 13 5.21 -14.09 30.38
C SER A 13 5.43 -12.96 29.37
N GLY A 14 6.17 -13.26 28.30
CA GLY A 14 6.28 -12.40 27.15
C GLY A 14 4.90 -12.23 26.53
N TYR A 15 4.31 -11.05 26.71
CA TYR A 15 3.17 -10.63 25.92
C TYR A 15 3.64 -10.49 24.47
N LEU A 16 3.37 -11.51 23.66
CA LEU A 16 3.37 -11.36 22.21
C LEU A 16 2.27 -10.36 21.88
N PHE A 17 2.64 -9.09 21.67
CA PHE A 17 1.74 -8.10 21.11
C PHE A 17 1.38 -8.56 19.70
N ALA A 18 0.22 -9.21 19.54
CA ALA A 18 -0.36 -9.46 18.24
C ALA A 18 -0.60 -8.10 17.58
N GLN A 19 0.08 -7.83 16.47
CA GLN A 19 -0.18 -6.61 15.70
C GLN A 19 -1.67 -6.60 15.33
N PRO A 20 -2.36 -5.45 15.48
CA PRO A 20 -3.77 -5.35 15.16
C PRO A 20 -3.98 -5.76 13.69
N ALA A 21 -4.96 -6.63 13.46
CA ALA A 21 -5.30 -7.03 12.09
C ALA A 21 -5.75 -5.80 11.31
N VAL A 22 -5.00 -5.45 10.27
CA VAL A 22 -5.36 -4.34 9.40
C VAL A 22 -6.45 -4.78 8.44
N LYS A 23 -7.57 -4.06 8.45
CA LYS A 23 -8.67 -4.27 7.52
C LYS A 23 -8.38 -3.51 6.22
N PHE A 24 -8.12 -4.26 5.15
CA PHE A 24 -7.99 -3.69 3.82
C PHE A 24 -9.37 -3.30 3.25
N ASP A 25 -9.44 -2.14 2.61
CA ASP A 25 -10.61 -1.60 1.93
C ASP A 25 -10.31 -1.40 0.43
N HIS A 26 -10.92 -2.24 -0.39
CA HIS A 26 -10.76 -2.25 -1.84
C HIS A 26 -11.88 -1.49 -2.57
N THR A 27 -12.78 -0.80 -1.87
CA THR A 27 -13.93 -0.13 -2.52
C THR A 27 -13.51 1.01 -3.46
N GLY A 28 -12.36 1.63 -3.22
CA GLY A 28 -11.80 2.72 -4.03
C GLY A 28 -11.30 2.35 -5.42
N ILE A 29 -11.20 1.04 -5.74
CA ILE A 29 -10.61 0.55 -7.00
C ILE A 29 -11.50 -0.46 -7.74
N GLN A 30 -12.81 -0.40 -7.52
CA GLN A 30 -13.75 -1.25 -8.25
C GLN A 30 -13.85 -0.86 -9.73
N LYS A 31 -14.42 -1.74 -10.58
CA LYS A 31 -14.57 -1.45 -12.02
C LYS A 31 -15.28 -0.10 -12.23
N GLY A 32 -14.69 0.73 -13.08
CA GLY A 32 -15.17 2.08 -13.37
C GLY A 32 -14.61 3.17 -12.45
N ALA A 33 -13.97 2.80 -11.34
CA ALA A 33 -13.26 3.74 -10.48
C ALA A 33 -12.16 4.47 -11.25
N TYR A 34 -11.91 5.70 -10.80
CA TYR A 34 -10.92 6.61 -11.35
C TYR A 34 -9.87 6.89 -10.28
N THR A 35 -8.61 6.95 -10.70
CA THR A 35 -7.46 7.28 -9.84
C THR A 35 -6.71 8.43 -10.49
N GLU A 36 -6.19 9.34 -9.68
CA GLU A 36 -5.40 10.49 -10.14
C GLU A 36 -4.29 10.79 -9.13
N THR A 37 -3.06 10.80 -9.63
CA THR A 37 -1.86 11.17 -8.89
C THR A 37 -1.22 12.36 -9.57
N CYS A 38 -1.08 13.46 -8.83
CA CYS A 38 -0.58 14.74 -9.32
C CYS A 38 0.74 15.16 -8.67
N TYR A 39 1.60 14.20 -8.31
CA TYR A 39 2.93 14.49 -7.76
C TYR A 39 3.78 15.39 -8.70
N HIS A 40 3.64 15.20 -10.02
CA HIS A 40 4.21 16.06 -11.05
C HIS A 40 3.20 16.37 -12.16
N ASN A 41 3.52 17.37 -12.98
CA ASN A 41 2.80 17.68 -14.21
C ASN A 41 3.47 16.95 -15.39
N PRO A 42 2.75 16.15 -16.21
CA PRO A 42 1.31 15.87 -16.12
C PRO A 42 0.96 14.88 -15.00
N CYS A 43 -0.25 15.04 -14.45
CA CYS A 43 -0.81 14.06 -13.52
C CYS A 43 -0.96 12.71 -14.22
N SER A 44 -0.64 11.65 -13.50
CA SER A 44 -0.97 10.29 -13.90
C SER A 44 -2.42 10.01 -13.53
N VAL A 45 -3.19 9.46 -14.48
CA VAL A 45 -4.58 9.08 -14.23
C VAL A 45 -4.80 7.65 -14.67
N ALA A 46 -5.72 6.94 -14.01
CA ALA A 46 -6.11 5.61 -14.44
C ALA A 46 -7.60 5.38 -14.25
N ARG A 47 -8.15 4.52 -15.11
CA ARG A 47 -9.50 3.99 -14.94
C ARG A 47 -9.45 2.48 -14.80
N VAL A 48 -10.12 1.97 -13.77
CA VAL A 48 -10.19 0.54 -13.50
C VAL A 48 -11.14 -0.12 -14.50
N GLN A 49 -10.60 -1.05 -15.29
CA GLN A 49 -11.34 -1.89 -16.22
C GLN A 49 -11.83 -3.18 -15.56
N SER A 50 -11.05 -3.74 -14.63
CA SER A 50 -11.43 -4.91 -13.84
C SER A 50 -10.72 -4.93 -12.50
N PHE A 51 -11.38 -5.53 -11.51
CA PHE A 51 -10.83 -5.87 -10.20
C PHE A 51 -10.96 -7.37 -9.98
N LYS A 52 -9.94 -7.99 -9.39
CA LYS A 52 -9.97 -9.39 -8.98
C LYS A 52 -9.25 -9.57 -7.65
N GLN A 53 -9.94 -10.10 -6.65
CA GLN A 53 -9.31 -10.63 -5.44
C GLN A 53 -8.56 -11.93 -5.78
N LEU A 54 -7.26 -12.00 -5.49
CA LEU A 54 -6.45 -13.20 -5.73
C LEU A 54 -6.33 -14.05 -4.47
N LYS A 55 -5.93 -13.42 -3.36
CA LYS A 55 -5.73 -14.08 -2.06
C LYS A 55 -6.00 -13.08 -0.94
N GLN A 56 -6.55 -13.54 0.17
CA GLN A 56 -6.75 -12.72 1.36
C GLN A 56 -6.43 -13.55 2.60
N THR A 57 -5.71 -12.94 3.54
CA THR A 57 -5.45 -13.45 4.89
C THR A 57 -5.78 -12.35 5.90
N HIS A 58 -5.51 -12.62 7.18
CA HIS A 58 -5.68 -11.63 8.25
C HIS A 58 -4.68 -10.47 8.18
N THR A 59 -3.57 -10.65 7.46
CA THR A 59 -2.44 -9.69 7.40
C THR A 59 -2.12 -9.21 6.00
N GLN A 60 -2.70 -9.84 4.97
CA GLN A 60 -2.40 -9.55 3.57
C GLN A 60 -3.64 -9.64 2.68
N SER A 61 -3.68 -8.82 1.64
CA SER A 61 -4.66 -8.93 0.57
C SER A 61 -3.99 -8.70 -0.78
N ASN A 62 -4.03 -9.71 -1.65
CA ASN A 62 -3.46 -9.63 -2.99
C ASN A 62 -4.58 -9.45 -4.00
N ILE A 63 -4.49 -8.41 -4.80
CA ILE A 63 -5.49 -8.07 -5.81
C ILE A 63 -4.82 -7.87 -7.18
N GLU A 64 -5.58 -8.10 -8.24
CA GLU A 64 -5.20 -7.78 -9.61
C GLU A 64 -6.16 -6.74 -10.17
N LEU A 65 -5.59 -5.68 -10.74
CA LEU A 65 -6.28 -4.62 -11.44
C LEU A 65 -5.92 -4.70 -12.93
N THR A 66 -6.92 -4.48 -13.78
CA THR A 66 -6.67 -4.09 -15.17
C THR A 66 -6.97 -2.61 -15.27
N LEU A 67 -5.98 -1.80 -15.66
CA LEU A 67 -6.06 -0.35 -15.70
C LEU A 67 -5.85 0.15 -17.13
N ILE A 68 -6.66 1.12 -17.56
CA ILE A 68 -6.27 1.99 -18.66
C ILE A 68 -5.67 3.26 -18.05
N GLY A 69 -4.36 3.43 -18.24
CA GLY A 69 -3.64 4.61 -17.78
C GLY A 69 -3.80 5.78 -18.75
N GLY A 70 -3.48 6.97 -18.30
CA GLY A 70 -3.41 8.17 -19.11
C GLY A 70 -2.71 9.29 -18.35
N SER A 71 -2.71 10.47 -18.95
CA SER A 71 -2.17 11.66 -18.29
C SER A 71 -3.01 12.90 -18.61
N LYS A 72 -3.01 13.87 -17.70
CA LYS A 72 -3.59 15.20 -17.94
C LYS A 72 -2.72 16.26 -17.27
N ALA A 73 -2.63 17.44 -17.89
CA ALA A 73 -2.03 18.58 -17.22
C ALA A 73 -2.92 19.06 -16.05
N TRP A 74 -2.34 19.71 -15.03
CA TRP A 74 -3.06 20.13 -13.81
C TRP A 74 -4.39 20.85 -14.09
N GLU A 75 -4.37 21.82 -14.99
CA GLU A 75 -5.56 22.64 -15.31
C GLU A 75 -6.39 22.09 -16.48
N SER A 76 -6.01 20.93 -17.04
CA SER A 76 -6.68 20.34 -18.19
C SER A 76 -7.78 19.37 -17.77
N GLN A 77 -8.96 19.50 -18.37
CA GLN A 77 -10.01 18.49 -18.32
C GLN A 77 -9.81 17.38 -19.36
N LYS A 78 -8.94 17.59 -20.35
CA LYS A 78 -8.62 16.60 -21.38
C LYS A 78 -7.58 15.62 -20.84
N ILE A 79 -7.92 14.34 -20.88
CA ILE A 79 -7.04 13.23 -20.57
C ILE A 79 -6.54 12.61 -21.88
N ASP A 80 -5.23 12.43 -21.99
CA ASP A 80 -4.62 11.59 -23.02
C ASP A 80 -4.53 10.15 -22.50
N TRP A 81 -5.36 9.27 -23.04
CA TRP A 81 -5.47 7.88 -22.61
C TRP A 81 -4.51 6.98 -23.39
N ASN A 82 -3.89 6.04 -22.69
CA ASN A 82 -3.12 4.97 -23.32
C ASN A 82 -4.06 4.10 -24.17
N LYS A 83 -3.53 3.58 -25.30
CA LYS A 83 -4.33 2.79 -26.25
C LYS A 83 -4.78 1.44 -25.70
N GLN A 84 -4.00 0.86 -24.79
CA GLN A 84 -4.23 -0.49 -24.28
C GLN A 84 -4.18 -0.49 -22.75
N PRO A 85 -5.08 -1.25 -22.10
CA PRO A 85 -5.00 -1.46 -20.68
C PRO A 85 -3.81 -2.37 -20.34
N HIS A 86 -3.34 -2.29 -19.10
CA HIS A 86 -2.31 -3.17 -18.56
C HIS A 86 -2.76 -3.73 -17.20
N LYS A 87 -2.10 -4.81 -16.79
CA LYS A 87 -2.35 -5.44 -15.50
C LYS A 87 -1.39 -4.92 -14.45
N VAL A 88 -1.92 -4.69 -13.26
CA VAL A 88 -1.16 -4.34 -12.06
C VAL A 88 -1.59 -5.30 -10.95
N GLN A 89 -0.64 -5.89 -10.25
CA GLN A 89 -0.93 -6.63 -9.02
C GLN A 89 -0.51 -5.79 -7.82
N VAL A 90 -1.41 -5.70 -6.84
CA VAL A 90 -1.18 -4.96 -5.60
C VAL A 90 -1.17 -5.96 -4.45
N PHE A 91 -0.09 -5.96 -3.70
CA PHE A 91 0.13 -6.86 -2.57
C PHE A 91 -0.03 -6.05 -1.28
N CYS A 92 -1.26 -5.91 -0.82
CA CYS A 92 -1.58 -5.16 0.38
C CYS A 92 -1.01 -5.87 1.61
N SER A 93 -0.09 -5.21 2.29
CA SER A 93 0.56 -5.68 3.52
C SER A 93 1.16 -4.48 4.23
N ILE A 94 1.01 -4.40 5.56
CA ILE A 94 1.62 -3.32 6.34
C ILE A 94 3.14 -3.45 6.42
N THR A 95 3.66 -4.67 6.42
CA THR A 95 5.10 -4.93 6.58
C THR A 95 5.85 -5.10 5.26
N HIS A 96 5.13 -5.37 4.16
CA HIS A 96 5.75 -5.60 2.86
C HIS A 96 4.84 -5.13 1.69
N PRO A 97 4.48 -3.84 1.64
CA PRO A 97 3.62 -3.26 0.61
C PRO A 97 4.31 -3.30 -0.75
N MET A 98 3.70 -3.96 -1.73
CA MET A 98 4.29 -4.03 -3.08
C MET A 98 3.27 -3.77 -4.17
N VAL A 99 3.78 -3.26 -5.28
CA VAL A 99 3.09 -3.18 -6.57
C VAL A 99 3.89 -3.94 -7.61
N GLN A 100 3.21 -4.64 -8.51
CA GLN A 100 3.85 -5.31 -9.64
C GLN A 100 3.20 -4.88 -10.96
N VAL A 101 4.05 -4.41 -11.88
CA VAL A 101 3.67 -4.06 -13.24
C VAL A 101 4.47 -4.95 -14.20
N GLY A 102 3.77 -5.81 -14.93
CA GLY A 102 4.42 -6.83 -15.76
C GLY A 102 5.28 -7.78 -14.91
N ARG A 103 6.60 -7.78 -15.16
CA ARG A 103 7.58 -8.59 -14.42
C ARG A 103 8.27 -7.84 -13.28
N GLN A 104 8.12 -6.52 -13.21
CA GLN A 104 8.77 -5.70 -12.21
C GLN A 104 7.90 -5.65 -10.96
N LYS A 105 8.47 -6.05 -9.83
CA LYS A 105 7.86 -5.96 -8.52
C LYS A 105 8.63 -4.91 -7.71
N THR A 106 7.89 -3.98 -7.14
CA THR A 106 8.43 -2.82 -6.45
C THR A 106 7.96 -2.85 -5.00
N LEU A 107 8.90 -2.85 -4.05
CA LEU A 107 8.62 -2.60 -2.64
C LEU A 107 8.37 -1.11 -2.45
N LEU A 108 7.35 -0.75 -1.68
CA LEU A 108 7.01 0.64 -1.41
C LEU A 108 7.52 1.04 -0.02
N PRO A 109 8.52 1.92 0.09
CA PRO A 109 9.06 2.34 1.38
C PRO A 109 8.14 3.37 2.06
N ILE A 110 6.97 2.92 2.51
CA ILE A 110 5.98 3.75 3.21
C ILE A 110 6.38 3.84 4.69
N ASN A 111 6.71 5.04 5.15
CA ASN A 111 7.04 5.35 6.54
C ASN A 111 6.65 6.80 6.85
N ASP A 112 6.66 7.17 8.13
CA ASP A 112 6.29 8.49 8.63
C ASP A 112 7.47 9.51 8.60
N GLY A 113 8.70 9.06 8.35
CA GLY A 113 9.91 9.89 8.43
C GLY A 113 10.41 10.43 7.08
N PHE A 114 10.98 9.56 6.25
CA PHE A 114 11.69 9.95 5.02
C PHE A 114 10.75 10.12 3.82
N GLY A 115 9.51 9.66 3.92
CA GLY A 115 8.56 9.64 2.83
C GLY A 115 8.92 8.62 1.75
N VAL A 116 8.08 8.54 0.72
CA VAL A 116 8.32 7.67 -0.44
C VAL A 116 9.14 8.43 -1.49
N PRO A 117 10.16 7.80 -2.11
CA PRO A 117 10.90 8.39 -3.23
C PRO A 117 9.95 8.89 -4.32
N GLY A 118 10.23 10.07 -4.88
CA GLY A 118 9.36 10.70 -5.89
C GLY A 118 9.03 9.80 -7.08
N ALA A 119 9.98 8.96 -7.51
CA ALA A 119 9.80 7.98 -8.58
C ALA A 119 8.75 6.90 -8.27
N LEU A 120 8.45 6.67 -6.98
CA LEU A 120 7.50 5.67 -6.49
C LEU A 120 6.18 6.26 -6.01
N MET A 121 6.01 7.59 -6.05
CA MET A 121 4.82 8.27 -5.52
C MET A 121 3.52 7.81 -6.20
N VAL A 122 3.55 7.62 -7.53
CA VAL A 122 2.38 7.11 -8.28
C VAL A 122 2.00 5.70 -7.82
N ASP A 123 2.99 4.82 -7.63
CA ASP A 123 2.74 3.46 -7.18
C ASP A 123 2.25 3.43 -5.72
N ALA A 124 2.79 4.30 -4.86
CA ALA A 124 2.38 4.42 -3.46
C ALA A 124 0.95 4.96 -3.31
N GLU A 125 0.58 6.00 -4.06
CA GLU A 125 -0.78 6.53 -4.03
C GLU A 125 -1.80 5.52 -4.60
N LEU A 126 -1.47 4.86 -5.72
CA LEU A 126 -2.29 3.77 -6.25
C LEU A 126 -2.46 2.66 -5.21
N TYR A 127 -1.38 2.26 -4.55
CA TYR A 127 -1.40 1.24 -3.51
C TYR A 127 -2.30 1.65 -2.33
N LEU A 128 -2.20 2.88 -1.84
CA LEU A 128 -3.01 3.38 -0.73
C LEU A 128 -4.49 3.49 -1.09
N GLN A 129 -4.81 3.96 -2.30
CA GLN A 129 -6.19 3.93 -2.79
C GLN A 129 -6.70 2.49 -2.93
N ALA A 130 -5.86 1.57 -3.42
CA ALA A 130 -6.26 0.21 -3.70
C ALA A 130 -6.43 -0.65 -2.43
N CYS A 131 -5.59 -0.44 -1.42
CA CYS A 131 -5.57 -1.25 -0.21
C CYS A 131 -6.39 -0.65 0.94
N HIS A 132 -6.60 0.67 0.93
CA HIS A 132 -7.20 1.40 2.04
C HIS A 132 -8.26 2.43 1.63
N ASN A 133 -8.54 2.58 0.32
CA ASN A 133 -9.38 3.65 -0.23
C ASN A 133 -8.97 5.04 0.32
N PHE A 134 -7.66 5.26 0.42
CA PHE A 134 -7.09 6.43 1.07
C PHE A 134 -6.59 7.45 0.04
N HIS A 135 -6.91 8.74 0.26
CA HIS A 135 -6.71 9.83 -0.71
C HIS A 135 -5.93 11.04 -0.15
N SER A 136 -5.17 10.84 0.93
CA SER A 136 -4.34 11.88 1.54
C SER A 136 -2.84 11.56 1.40
N SER A 137 -1.97 12.26 2.14
CA SER A 137 -0.52 12.08 2.01
C SER A 137 -0.06 10.69 2.45
N VAL A 138 1.01 10.21 1.82
CA VAL A 138 1.63 8.93 2.15
C VAL A 138 2.09 8.87 3.60
N GLN A 139 2.63 9.98 4.13
CA GLN A 139 3.00 10.11 5.55
C GLN A 139 1.78 9.92 6.45
N LYS A 140 0.62 10.50 6.08
CA LYS A 140 -0.59 10.35 6.88
C LYS A 140 -1.11 8.92 6.87
N ALA A 141 -0.98 8.22 5.74
CA ALA A 141 -1.26 6.80 5.67
C ALA A 141 -0.31 5.99 6.56
N ALA A 142 0.98 6.33 6.59
CA ALA A 142 1.96 5.67 7.47
C ALA A 142 1.55 5.76 8.94
N GLU A 143 1.18 6.96 9.41
CA GLU A 143 0.69 7.19 10.77
C GLU A 143 -0.58 6.40 11.09
N ILE A 144 -1.59 6.43 10.20
CA ILE A 144 -2.91 5.84 10.44
C ILE A 144 -2.85 4.30 10.42
N TYR A 145 -2.13 3.74 9.46
CA TYR A 145 -2.10 2.29 9.22
C TYR A 145 -0.88 1.59 9.83
N GLY A 146 0.05 2.35 10.42
CA GLY A 146 1.22 1.82 11.12
C GLY A 146 2.29 1.27 10.18
N TYR A 147 2.52 1.90 9.02
CA TYR A 147 3.62 1.53 8.14
C TYR A 147 4.96 2.05 8.69
N ASP A 148 5.97 1.18 8.72
CA ASP A 148 7.37 1.51 8.97
C ASP A 148 8.26 0.69 8.02
N VAL A 149 8.09 0.93 6.72
CA VAL A 149 8.81 0.24 5.65
C VAL A 149 9.84 1.20 5.06
N LYS A 150 11.09 0.75 5.05
CA LYS A 150 12.24 1.53 4.59
C LYS A 150 12.67 1.07 3.21
N ASP A 151 13.38 1.94 2.51
CA ASP A 151 14.01 1.57 1.26
C ASP A 151 15.12 0.54 1.55
N GLU A 152 15.26 -0.44 0.68
CA GLU A 152 16.40 -1.35 0.71
C GLU A 152 17.53 -0.62 -0.01
N GLU A 153 18.36 0.14 0.72
CA GLU A 153 19.59 0.75 0.18
C GLU A 153 20.50 -0.28 -0.51
#